data_AF-A0A1C4XUD3-F1
#
_entry.id   AF-A0A1C4XUD3-F1
#
_cell.length_a   1.000
_cell.length_b   1.000
_cell.length_c   1.000
_cell.angle_alpha   90.00
_cell.angle_beta   90.00
_cell.angle_gamma   90.00
#
_symmetry.space_group_name_H-M   'P 1'
#
loop_
_entity.id
_entity.type
_entity.pdbx_description
1 polymer ?
#
loop_
_entity_poly.entity_id
_entity_poly.type
_entity_poly.pdbx_seq_one_letter_code
_entity_poly.pdbx_strand_id
1 'polypeptide(L)'
;MPQLLARGHEVTATTTSAAKLGQLAQLGADGVVMNGLDAASVGEAVAKARPDVIVHQMTAISMAHAGKPDIKHPDRWFAITNRLRTEGTDHLLAAAEATGVPHFVAQGYASWNGIREGGWVKTEEDPLDLLEGTAAHVGMKALGRVEDVVLKAGGAVLRYGAFYGPGAIDDQVELVRKRQYPLVGRGTGYSSWVHLDDAASATVLAVEQKVKGVFNIVDDEPAPASEWLLHLAACAGAKQPIRVPVWLARLLAGDQAVVMMTEGRGFSNAKAFLSAVVTRISINVLRSARLRREEYVGPWFPEPLLTDPYQDPERSAELADSLSMAALLLLERLTPLERAVFVLREVFGFGFPEIASAVGRSEAACRQLAVRARRHMNEGRPRFEADRREREELAMRFFDAFAEGDVDGLRKLLAADVQMVADSGGKAPRWAEGFFGTEHVSRVLAALLPPFVRIGGIVEPHQVNGQPGAIFRDRDGKVVNTWTLDILDGQIQTIRTVSNPDKLGHVGPVADGWAVLRETQQARRNAD
;
A
#
# COMPACT_ATOMS: atom_id res chain seq x y z
N MET A 1 -2.92 17.39 -3.14
CA MET A 1 -3.25 17.92 -4.49
C MET A 1 -2.35 17.35 -5.58
N PRO A 2 -1.00 17.49 -5.56
CA PRO A 2 -0.16 16.92 -6.63
C PRO A 2 -0.39 15.43 -6.91
N GLN A 3 -0.58 14.63 -5.86
CA GLN A 3 -0.87 13.20 -6.00
C GLN A 3 -2.25 12.89 -6.64
N LEU A 4 -3.26 13.75 -6.48
CA LEU A 4 -4.56 13.60 -7.16
C LEU A 4 -4.39 13.87 -8.66
N LEU A 5 -3.71 14.97 -9.00
CA LEU A 5 -3.43 15.34 -10.40
C LEU A 5 -2.59 14.28 -11.13
N ALA A 6 -1.56 13.74 -10.47
CA ALA A 6 -0.72 12.67 -11.00
C ALA A 6 -1.50 11.37 -11.28
N ARG A 7 -2.66 11.20 -10.66
CA ARG A 7 -3.56 10.05 -10.85
C ARG A 7 -4.73 10.35 -11.79
N GLY A 8 -4.69 11.50 -12.47
CA GLY A 8 -5.66 11.88 -13.50
C GLY A 8 -6.94 12.51 -12.97
N HIS A 9 -7.00 12.89 -11.68
CA HIS A 9 -8.15 13.62 -11.14
C HIS A 9 -8.07 15.09 -11.54
N GLU A 10 -9.22 15.68 -11.88
CA GLU A 10 -9.36 17.14 -11.98
C GLU A 10 -9.53 17.72 -10.56
N VAL A 11 -8.80 18.80 -10.26
CA VAL A 11 -8.81 19.39 -8.91
C VAL A 11 -9.17 20.87 -8.97
N THR A 12 -10.32 21.23 -8.37
CA THR A 12 -10.63 22.61 -8.00
C THR A 12 -10.07 22.91 -6.61
N ALA A 13 -9.04 23.75 -6.53
CA ALA A 13 -8.39 24.12 -5.27
C ALA A 13 -8.89 25.48 -4.77
N THR A 14 -9.35 25.52 -3.52
CA THR A 14 -9.89 26.75 -2.91
C THR A 14 -8.82 27.53 -2.16
N THR A 15 -8.93 28.86 -2.16
CA THR A 15 -8.03 29.76 -1.44
C THR A 15 -8.75 31.01 -0.94
N THR A 16 -8.28 31.61 0.14
CA THR A 16 -8.83 32.89 0.65
C THR A 16 -8.27 34.12 -0.08
N SER A 17 -7.30 33.94 -0.98
CA SER A 17 -6.59 35.06 -1.64
C SER A 17 -6.39 34.83 -3.14
N ALA A 18 -6.84 35.78 -3.95
CA ALA A 18 -6.63 35.78 -5.39
C ALA A 18 -5.14 35.73 -5.79
N ALA A 19 -4.23 36.20 -4.94
CA ALA A 19 -2.79 36.17 -5.19
C ALA A 19 -2.23 34.74 -5.31
N LYS A 20 -2.90 33.73 -4.75
CA LYS A 20 -2.47 32.33 -4.78
C LYS A 20 -2.96 31.57 -6.01
N LEU A 21 -3.85 32.15 -6.83
CA LEU A 21 -4.41 31.48 -7.99
C LEU A 21 -3.35 31.09 -9.02
N GLY A 22 -2.36 31.95 -9.26
CA GLY A 22 -1.26 31.65 -10.18
C GLY A 22 -0.43 30.44 -9.74
N GLN A 23 -0.18 30.29 -8.44
CA GLN A 23 0.53 29.14 -7.88
C GLN A 23 -0.28 27.84 -8.02
N LEU A 24 -1.60 27.90 -7.80
CA LEU A 24 -2.48 26.74 -7.98
C LEU A 24 -2.53 26.28 -9.44
N ALA A 25 -2.59 27.24 -10.38
CA ALA A 25 -2.57 26.96 -11.82
C ALA A 25 -1.24 26.32 -12.26
N GLN A 26 -0.09 26.80 -11.75
CA GLN A 26 1.22 26.19 -12.01
C GLN A 26 1.32 24.74 -11.52
N LEU A 27 0.59 24.40 -10.46
CA LEU A 27 0.52 23.05 -9.94
C LEU A 27 -0.48 22.16 -10.69
N GLY A 28 -1.24 22.72 -11.66
CA GLY A 28 -2.19 21.99 -12.50
C GLY A 28 -3.63 21.95 -11.96
N ALA A 29 -3.96 22.72 -10.93
CA ALA A 29 -5.31 22.79 -10.36
C ALA A 29 -6.07 24.04 -10.83
N ASP A 30 -7.41 23.94 -10.93
CA ASP A 30 -8.28 25.09 -11.13
C ASP A 30 -8.46 25.84 -9.81
N GLY A 31 -7.96 27.08 -9.74
CA GLY A 31 -7.97 27.87 -8.52
C GLY A 31 -9.27 28.65 -8.34
N VAL A 32 -9.89 28.57 -7.15
CA VAL A 32 -11.09 29.33 -6.80
C VAL A 32 -10.89 30.11 -5.51
N VAL A 33 -11.26 31.39 -5.51
CA VAL A 33 -11.32 32.17 -4.26
C VAL A 33 -12.59 31.80 -3.52
N MET A 34 -12.46 31.34 -2.28
CA MET A 34 -13.59 30.92 -1.45
C MET A 34 -13.32 31.29 0.01
N ASN A 35 -14.32 31.89 0.66
CA ASN A 35 -14.32 32.10 2.10
C ASN A 35 -15.13 30.98 2.77
N GLY A 36 -14.45 30.06 3.47
CA GLY A 36 -15.11 28.93 4.15
C GLY A 36 -16.11 29.33 5.25
N LEU A 37 -16.03 30.56 5.77
CA LEU A 37 -16.95 31.08 6.78
C LEU A 37 -18.12 31.88 6.19
N ASP A 38 -18.26 31.89 4.86
CA ASP A 38 -19.38 32.49 4.13
C ASP A 38 -20.11 31.42 3.33
N ALA A 39 -21.32 31.08 3.75
CA ALA A 39 -22.15 30.05 3.13
C ALA A 39 -22.41 30.30 1.64
N ALA A 40 -22.61 31.56 1.23
CA ALA A 40 -22.87 31.91 -0.16
C ALA A 40 -21.61 31.69 -1.02
N SER A 41 -20.45 32.12 -0.50
CA SER A 41 -19.16 31.91 -1.16
C SER A 41 -18.84 30.41 -1.34
N VAL A 42 -19.11 29.59 -0.31
CA VAL A 42 -18.94 28.13 -0.38
C VAL A 42 -19.91 27.51 -1.40
N GLY A 43 -21.19 27.90 -1.34
CA GLY A 43 -22.21 27.39 -2.25
C GLY A 43 -21.90 27.69 -3.72
N GLU A 44 -21.48 28.92 -4.03
CA GLU A 44 -21.10 29.31 -5.39
C GLU A 44 -19.88 28.51 -5.89
N ALA A 45 -18.84 28.37 -5.05
CA ALA A 45 -17.64 27.63 -5.40
C ALA A 45 -17.94 26.15 -5.70
N VAL A 46 -18.72 25.48 -4.85
CA VAL A 46 -19.11 24.07 -5.04
C VAL A 46 -20.02 23.91 -6.25
N ALA A 47 -21.03 24.76 -6.42
CA ALA A 47 -21.97 24.70 -7.54
C ALA A 47 -21.27 24.93 -8.89
N LYS A 48 -20.28 25.83 -8.94
CA LYS A 48 -19.47 26.06 -10.13
C LYS A 48 -18.55 24.87 -10.45
N ALA A 49 -17.89 24.32 -9.42
CA ALA A 49 -16.95 23.22 -9.58
C ALA A 49 -17.63 21.88 -9.94
N ARG A 50 -18.87 21.66 -9.49
CA ARG A 50 -19.63 20.39 -9.67
C ARG A 50 -18.79 19.15 -9.32
N PRO A 51 -18.22 19.08 -8.10
CA PRO A 51 -17.27 18.04 -7.77
C PRO A 51 -17.94 16.68 -7.55
N ASP A 52 -17.25 15.59 -7.89
CA ASP A 52 -17.65 14.23 -7.48
C ASP A 52 -17.34 13.95 -6.01
N VAL A 53 -16.35 14.65 -5.44
CA VAL A 53 -15.89 14.49 -4.06
C VAL A 53 -15.45 15.83 -3.48
N ILE A 54 -15.86 16.14 -2.25
CA ILE A 54 -15.31 17.26 -1.48
C ILE A 54 -14.26 16.75 -0.49
N VAL A 55 -13.07 17.34 -0.52
CA VAL A 55 -11.99 17.09 0.45
C VAL A 55 -11.81 18.33 1.33
N HIS A 56 -12.31 18.27 2.56
CA HIS A 56 -12.26 19.37 3.52
C HIS A 56 -10.95 19.37 4.33
N GLN A 57 -10.05 20.29 3.97
CA GLN A 57 -8.72 20.49 4.60
C GLN A 57 -8.52 21.97 5.03
N MET A 58 -9.60 22.72 5.26
CA MET A 58 -9.49 24.16 5.55
C MET A 58 -8.93 24.38 6.95
N THR A 59 -7.87 25.17 7.03
CA THR A 59 -7.27 25.58 8.30
C THR A 59 -6.82 27.04 8.23
N ALA A 60 -6.67 27.68 9.38
CA ALA A 60 -6.17 29.03 9.52
C ALA A 60 -4.91 29.05 10.42
N ILE A 61 -4.08 28.02 10.34
CA ILE A 61 -2.96 27.78 11.28
C ILE A 61 -1.70 28.59 10.91
N SER A 62 -1.62 29.14 9.71
CA SER A 62 -0.47 29.95 9.27
C SER A 62 -0.34 31.26 10.07
N MET A 63 0.89 31.75 10.19
CA MET A 63 1.22 33.09 10.71
C MET A 63 0.35 34.22 10.12
N ALA A 64 0.00 34.15 8.83
CA ALA A 64 -0.82 35.15 8.16
C ALA A 64 -2.28 35.20 8.67
N HIS A 65 -2.80 34.11 9.22
CA HIS A 65 -4.19 34.00 9.65
C HIS A 65 -4.33 34.00 11.17
N ALA A 66 -3.42 33.35 11.90
CA ALA A 66 -3.50 33.22 13.35
C ALA A 66 -2.40 33.95 14.12
N GLY A 67 -1.45 34.61 13.44
CA GLY A 67 -0.33 35.26 14.10
C GLY A 67 0.68 34.28 14.68
N LYS A 68 1.48 34.75 15.65
CA LYS A 68 2.52 33.94 16.29
C LYS A 68 1.91 32.79 17.09
N PRO A 69 2.57 31.61 17.08
CA PRO A 69 2.25 30.52 17.97
C PRO A 69 2.02 30.91 19.44
N ASP A 70 0.79 30.75 19.95
CA ASP A 70 0.43 30.90 21.36
C ASP A 70 -0.01 29.55 21.96
N ILE A 71 0.96 28.82 22.51
CA ILE A 71 0.74 27.50 23.13
C ILE A 71 -0.07 27.63 24.43
N LYS A 72 -0.04 28.81 25.09
CA LYS A 72 -0.72 29.03 26.37
C LYS A 72 -2.21 29.31 26.18
N HIS A 73 -2.58 29.96 25.08
CA HIS A 73 -3.97 30.26 24.72
C HIS A 73 -4.35 29.60 23.37
N PRO A 74 -4.37 28.26 23.31
CA PRO A 74 -4.62 27.52 22.08
C PRO A 74 -6.03 27.78 21.53
N ASP A 75 -7.00 28.10 22.38
CA ASP A 75 -8.35 28.50 22.00
C ASP A 75 -8.36 29.74 21.11
N ARG A 76 -7.50 30.72 21.39
CA ARG A 76 -7.38 31.97 20.61
C ARG A 76 -6.67 31.73 19.29
N TRP A 77 -5.55 31.00 19.32
CA TRP A 77 -4.82 30.66 18.09
C TRP A 77 -5.73 29.86 17.15
N PHE A 78 -6.33 28.78 17.64
CA PHE A 78 -7.17 27.93 16.81
C PHE A 78 -8.58 28.48 16.59
N ALA A 79 -8.93 29.69 17.04
CA ALA A 79 -10.30 30.22 16.98
C ALA A 79 -10.89 30.17 15.56
N ILE A 80 -10.18 30.68 14.56
CA ILE A 80 -10.64 30.66 13.15
C ILE A 80 -10.68 29.22 12.63
N THR A 81 -9.67 28.41 12.93
CA THR A 81 -9.64 26.99 12.54
C THR A 81 -10.80 26.21 13.13
N ASN A 82 -11.19 26.49 14.38
CA ASN A 82 -12.32 25.86 15.05
C ASN A 82 -13.64 26.26 14.38
N ARG A 83 -13.79 27.54 13.98
CA ARG A 83 -14.94 27.97 13.18
C ARG A 83 -14.99 27.31 11.81
N LEU A 84 -13.84 27.16 11.14
CA LEU A 84 -13.76 26.45 9.86
C LEU A 84 -14.14 24.97 10.01
N ARG A 85 -13.73 24.33 11.11
CA ARG A 85 -14.14 22.97 11.48
C ARG A 85 -15.65 22.87 11.75
N THR A 86 -16.26 23.85 12.41
CA THR A 86 -17.70 23.80 12.72
C THR A 86 -18.53 24.38 11.58
N GLU A 87 -18.56 25.71 11.45
CA GLU A 87 -19.38 26.45 10.48
C GLU A 87 -18.97 26.11 9.04
N GLY A 88 -17.66 26.03 8.78
CA GLY A 88 -17.16 25.72 7.43
C GLY A 88 -17.52 24.32 6.96
N THR A 89 -17.51 23.32 7.85
CA THR A 89 -18.01 21.97 7.55
C THR A 89 -19.51 21.98 7.28
N ASP A 90 -20.29 22.69 8.10
CA ASP A 90 -21.74 22.79 7.91
C ASP A 90 -22.07 23.45 6.55
N HIS A 91 -21.35 24.50 6.15
CA HIS A 91 -21.49 25.12 4.82
C HIS A 91 -21.15 24.16 3.67
N LEU A 92 -20.04 23.43 3.78
CA LEU A 92 -19.60 22.50 2.74
C LEU A 92 -20.58 21.32 2.60
N LEU A 93 -21.10 20.79 3.71
CA LEU A 93 -22.09 19.71 3.70
C LEU A 93 -23.43 20.17 3.11
N ALA A 94 -23.89 21.37 3.46
CA ALA A 94 -25.10 21.94 2.86
C ALA A 94 -24.95 22.16 1.34
N ALA A 95 -23.77 22.65 0.90
CA ALA A 95 -23.47 22.80 -0.51
C ALA A 95 -23.37 21.44 -1.23
N ALA A 96 -22.77 20.43 -0.58
CA ALA A 96 -22.69 19.07 -1.09
C ALA A 96 -24.08 18.47 -1.32
N GLU A 97 -24.98 18.60 -0.34
CA GLU A 97 -26.36 18.14 -0.42
C GLU A 97 -27.13 18.84 -1.55
N ALA A 98 -27.03 20.17 -1.62
CA ALA A 98 -27.74 20.97 -2.62
C ALA A 98 -27.29 20.68 -4.07
N THR A 99 -26.04 20.25 -4.26
CA THR A 99 -25.45 19.99 -5.59
C THR A 99 -25.31 18.51 -5.92
N GLY A 100 -25.69 17.62 -4.99
CA GLY A 100 -25.67 16.18 -5.19
C GLY A 100 -24.27 15.55 -5.15
N VAL A 101 -23.33 16.13 -4.42
CA VAL A 101 -21.97 15.58 -4.27
C VAL A 101 -22.03 14.28 -3.47
N PRO A 102 -21.65 13.12 -4.04
CA PRO A 102 -21.90 11.82 -3.44
C PRO A 102 -20.92 11.42 -2.34
N HIS A 103 -19.79 12.12 -2.20
CA HIS A 103 -18.73 11.74 -1.27
C HIS A 103 -18.03 12.93 -0.61
N PHE A 104 -17.73 12.79 0.68
CA PHE A 104 -17.13 13.82 1.50
C PHE A 104 -16.02 13.23 2.37
N VAL A 105 -14.83 13.83 2.31
CA VAL A 105 -13.66 13.44 3.12
C VAL A 105 -13.21 14.64 3.92
N ALA A 106 -13.16 14.53 5.24
CA ALA A 106 -12.74 15.60 6.13
C ALA A 106 -11.44 15.27 6.86
N GLN A 107 -10.68 16.32 7.15
CA GLN A 107 -9.53 16.25 8.04
C GLN A 107 -9.97 16.14 9.51
N GLY A 108 -9.45 15.12 10.19
CA GLY A 108 -9.43 14.99 11.65
C GLY A 108 -8.01 15.13 12.20
N TYR A 109 -7.82 14.83 13.49
CA TYR A 109 -6.52 14.90 14.16
C TYR A 109 -6.41 13.90 15.33
N ALA A 110 -5.36 13.08 15.31
CA ALA A 110 -5.07 12.08 16.32
C ALA A 110 -3.55 11.86 16.45
N SER A 111 -2.91 12.62 17.33
CA SER A 111 -1.47 12.48 17.61
C SER A 111 -1.22 12.06 19.05
N TRP A 112 -1.71 12.83 20.01
CA TRP A 112 -1.50 12.61 21.44
C TRP A 112 -2.81 12.67 22.25
N ASN A 113 -3.88 13.14 21.60
CA ASN A 113 -5.16 13.55 22.17
C ASN A 113 -6.17 12.40 22.33
N GLY A 114 -5.69 11.17 22.52
CA GLY A 114 -6.54 10.02 22.81
C GLY A 114 -6.99 10.00 24.28
N ILE A 115 -8.16 9.43 24.56
CA ILE A 115 -8.66 9.30 25.94
C ILE A 115 -7.63 8.63 26.86
N ARG A 116 -7.42 9.16 28.07
CA ARG A 116 -6.35 8.67 28.95
C ARG A 116 -6.64 7.35 29.66
N GLU A 117 -7.85 6.82 29.55
CA GLU A 117 -8.29 5.55 30.12
C GLU A 117 -7.96 4.37 29.20
N GLY A 118 -7.83 3.16 29.74
CA GLY A 118 -7.56 1.94 28.95
C GLY A 118 -6.11 1.85 28.40
N GLY A 119 -5.95 1.15 27.28
CA GLY A 119 -4.65 0.92 26.62
C GLY A 119 -3.99 2.23 26.17
N TRP A 120 -2.66 2.25 26.11
CA TRP A 120 -1.91 3.48 25.76
C TRP A 120 -1.89 3.79 24.25
N VAL A 121 -2.19 2.79 23.41
CA VAL A 121 -2.43 2.92 21.96
C VAL A 121 -3.94 2.91 21.70
N LYS A 122 -4.42 3.85 20.88
CA LYS A 122 -5.84 4.07 20.57
C LYS A 122 -6.21 3.62 19.18
N THR A 123 -7.42 3.11 19.04
CA THR A 123 -8.06 2.74 17.80
C THR A 123 -9.10 3.79 17.40
N GLU A 124 -9.74 3.64 16.25
CA GLU A 124 -10.84 4.53 15.82
C GLU A 124 -12.12 4.37 16.65
N GLU A 125 -12.23 3.30 17.43
CA GLU A 125 -13.34 3.06 18.37
C GLU A 125 -13.16 3.86 19.67
N ASP A 126 -11.92 4.20 20.00
CA ASP A 126 -11.61 5.01 21.17
C ASP A 126 -11.96 6.49 20.91
N PRO A 127 -12.65 7.15 21.86
CA PRO A 127 -12.91 8.58 21.77
C PRO A 127 -11.62 9.39 21.96
N LEU A 128 -11.64 10.60 21.41
CA LEU A 128 -10.61 11.60 21.71
C LEU A 128 -10.85 12.21 23.11
N ASP A 129 -9.78 12.59 23.79
CA ASP A 129 -9.89 13.30 25.07
C ASP A 129 -10.42 14.72 24.83
N LEU A 130 -11.57 15.05 25.42
CA LEU A 130 -12.17 16.37 25.31
C LEU A 130 -11.42 17.43 26.12
N LEU A 131 -10.48 17.04 26.98
CA LEU A 131 -9.69 17.91 27.86
C LEU A 131 -10.59 18.89 28.63
N GLU A 132 -11.67 18.38 29.22
CA GLU A 132 -12.64 19.18 29.97
C GLU A 132 -11.97 20.04 31.03
N GLY A 133 -12.42 21.29 31.15
CA GLY A 133 -11.84 22.26 32.09
C GLY A 133 -10.55 22.95 31.60
N THR A 134 -10.05 22.64 30.40
CA THR A 134 -8.86 23.31 29.82
C THR A 134 -9.21 24.23 28.65
N ALA A 135 -8.30 25.14 28.29
CA ALA A 135 -8.44 25.98 27.10
C ALA A 135 -8.54 25.18 25.78
N ALA A 136 -7.99 23.96 25.74
CA ALA A 136 -8.05 23.11 24.55
C ALA A 136 -9.45 22.48 24.32
N HIS A 137 -10.34 22.53 25.32
CA HIS A 137 -11.67 21.90 25.26
C HIS A 137 -12.51 22.36 24.06
N VAL A 138 -12.47 23.65 23.73
CA VAL A 138 -13.21 24.23 22.60
C VAL A 138 -12.72 23.62 21.27
N GLY A 139 -11.40 23.46 21.12
CA GLY A 139 -10.80 22.84 19.94
C GLY A 139 -11.13 21.35 19.82
N MET A 140 -11.10 20.61 20.93
CA MET A 140 -11.45 19.18 20.93
C MET A 140 -12.94 18.96 20.63
N LYS A 141 -13.84 19.83 21.13
CA LYS A 141 -15.25 19.81 20.74
C LYS A 141 -15.46 20.11 19.26
N ALA A 142 -14.74 21.08 18.69
CA ALA A 142 -14.82 21.39 17.27
C ALA A 142 -14.38 20.18 16.41
N LEU A 143 -13.34 19.47 16.84
CA LEU A 143 -12.86 18.25 16.16
C LEU A 143 -13.90 17.12 16.23
N GLY A 144 -14.48 16.87 17.41
CA GLY A 144 -15.55 15.88 17.57
C GLY A 144 -16.82 16.23 16.78
N ARG A 145 -17.13 17.53 16.63
CA ARG A 145 -18.26 18.00 15.82
C ARG A 145 -18.07 17.67 14.33
N VAL A 146 -16.87 17.89 13.76
CA VAL A 146 -16.55 17.50 12.37
C VAL A 146 -16.77 16.01 12.16
N GLU A 147 -16.24 15.19 13.07
CA GLU A 147 -16.44 13.74 13.02
C GLU A 147 -17.91 13.36 13.02
N ASP A 148 -18.69 13.87 13.95
CA ASP A 148 -20.11 13.57 14.07
C ASP A 148 -20.91 13.94 12.80
N VAL A 149 -20.74 15.15 12.25
CA VAL A 149 -21.53 15.59 11.09
C VAL A 149 -21.14 14.89 9.80
N VAL A 150 -19.85 14.68 9.57
CA VAL A 150 -19.35 14.03 8.36
C VAL A 150 -19.77 12.57 8.33
N LEU A 151 -19.72 11.88 9.47
CA LEU A 151 -20.18 10.50 9.58
C LEU A 151 -21.70 10.39 9.37
N LYS A 152 -22.50 11.31 9.91
CA LYS A 152 -23.95 11.36 9.67
C LYS A 152 -24.29 11.61 8.21
N ALA A 153 -23.48 12.40 7.50
CA ALA A 153 -23.59 12.59 6.06
C ALA A 153 -23.05 11.41 5.23
N GLY A 154 -22.56 10.34 5.88
CA GLY A 154 -22.02 9.16 5.21
C GLY A 154 -20.66 9.37 4.55
N GLY A 155 -19.89 10.36 5.00
CA GLY A 155 -18.51 10.62 4.57
C GLY A 155 -17.45 9.91 5.41
N ALA A 156 -16.19 10.32 5.23
CA ALA A 156 -15.06 9.83 6.00
C ALA A 156 -14.28 10.94 6.70
N VAL A 157 -13.72 10.62 7.87
CA VAL A 157 -12.79 11.50 8.58
C VAL A 157 -11.43 10.82 8.72
N LEU A 158 -10.39 11.50 8.27
CA LEU A 158 -9.01 11.05 8.34
C LEU A 158 -8.32 11.74 9.53
N ARG A 159 -8.19 11.01 10.63
CA ARG A 159 -7.51 11.47 11.84
C ARG A 159 -6.00 11.39 11.64
N TYR A 160 -5.39 12.49 11.18
CA TYR A 160 -3.94 12.51 10.96
C TYR A 160 -3.15 12.61 12.26
N GLY A 161 -2.02 11.92 12.30
CA GLY A 161 -0.95 12.18 13.27
C GLY A 161 -0.34 13.58 13.12
N ALA A 162 0.64 13.89 13.97
CA ALA A 162 1.45 15.09 13.78
C ALA A 162 2.26 14.96 12.49
N PHE A 163 2.15 15.94 11.60
CA PHE A 163 2.85 15.90 10.32
C PHE A 163 4.35 16.08 10.51
N TYR A 164 5.13 15.32 9.74
CA TYR A 164 6.55 15.61 9.50
C TYR A 164 6.87 15.49 8.01
N GLY A 165 8.06 15.98 7.64
CA GLY A 165 8.48 16.12 6.25
C GLY A 165 8.72 17.58 5.85
N PRO A 166 9.13 17.84 4.60
CA PRO A 166 9.51 19.18 4.15
C PRO A 166 8.40 20.21 4.38
N GLY A 167 8.68 21.24 5.18
CA GLY A 167 7.75 22.34 5.48
C GLY A 167 6.68 22.05 6.53
N ALA A 168 6.62 20.83 7.09
CA ALA A 168 5.59 20.44 8.08
C ALA A 168 5.88 20.97 9.50
N ILE A 169 7.16 20.97 9.89
CA ILE A 169 7.60 21.18 11.28
C ILE A 169 8.59 22.35 11.44
N ASP A 170 8.74 23.18 10.42
CA ASP A 170 9.75 24.25 10.40
C ASP A 170 9.60 25.22 11.58
N ASP A 171 8.36 25.61 11.91
CA ASP A 171 8.06 26.48 13.06
C ASP A 171 8.45 25.81 14.39
N GLN A 172 8.23 24.49 14.52
CA GLN A 172 8.60 23.72 15.70
C GLN A 172 10.12 23.58 15.81
N VAL A 173 10.80 23.32 14.69
CA VAL A 173 12.27 23.25 14.59
C VAL A 173 12.88 24.59 15.00
N GLU A 174 12.28 25.72 14.60
CA GLU A 174 12.74 27.05 15.01
C GLU A 174 12.63 27.25 16.53
N LEU A 175 11.52 26.85 17.15
CA LEU A 175 11.35 26.90 18.61
C LEU A 175 12.36 26.02 19.34
N VAL A 176 12.64 24.81 18.82
CA VAL A 176 13.66 23.91 19.38
C VAL A 176 15.05 24.52 19.28
N ARG A 177 15.43 25.10 18.14
CA ARG A 177 16.71 25.82 17.96
C ARG A 177 16.86 26.99 18.92
N LYS A 178 15.78 27.74 19.16
CA LYS A 178 15.73 28.86 20.12
C LYS A 178 15.63 28.42 21.59
N ARG A 179 15.55 27.10 21.85
CA ARG A 179 15.35 26.51 23.19
C ARG A 179 14.06 26.95 23.87
N GLN A 180 13.04 27.26 23.08
CA GLN A 180 11.70 27.67 23.51
C GLN A 180 10.71 26.49 23.56
N TYR A 181 11.21 25.27 23.36
CA TYR A 181 10.42 24.05 23.37
C TYR A 181 10.98 23.04 24.38
N PRO A 182 10.69 23.23 25.70
CA PRO A 182 11.27 22.40 26.75
C PRO A 182 10.60 21.02 26.85
N LEU A 183 11.32 20.05 27.40
CA LEU A 183 10.76 18.77 27.79
C LEU A 183 10.04 18.91 29.15
N VAL A 184 8.79 18.51 29.25
CA VAL A 184 8.01 18.63 30.49
C VAL A 184 8.05 17.33 31.29
N GLY A 185 8.39 17.44 32.58
CA GLY A 185 8.44 16.31 33.49
C GLY A 185 9.39 15.20 33.00
N ARG A 186 8.88 13.96 32.95
CA ARG A 186 9.62 12.80 32.43
C ARG A 186 9.48 12.63 30.91
N GLY A 187 8.61 13.38 30.24
CA GLY A 187 8.38 13.23 28.80
C GLY A 187 7.66 11.94 28.40
N THR A 188 6.82 11.38 29.27
CA THR A 188 6.18 10.07 29.08
C THR A 188 4.95 10.09 28.17
N GLY A 189 4.52 11.27 27.71
CA GLY A 189 3.39 11.40 26.80
C GLY A 189 3.77 10.97 25.39
N TYR A 190 2.99 10.07 24.82
CA TYR A 190 3.18 9.55 23.47
C TYR A 190 2.53 10.47 22.43
N SER A 191 3.17 10.55 21.26
CA SER A 191 2.65 11.23 20.08
C SER A 191 2.82 10.33 18.86
N SER A 192 1.73 10.16 18.11
CA SER A 192 1.72 9.56 16.78
C SER A 192 2.01 10.61 15.72
N TRP A 193 2.77 10.19 14.71
CA TRP A 193 3.27 11.01 13.61
C TRP A 193 2.77 10.48 12.28
N VAL A 194 2.86 11.28 11.22
CA VAL A 194 2.63 10.82 9.85
C VAL A 194 3.41 11.68 8.87
N HIS A 195 4.05 11.07 7.87
CA HIS A 195 4.72 11.82 6.82
C HIS A 195 3.69 12.52 5.92
N LEU A 196 4.00 13.74 5.44
CA LEU A 196 3.10 14.50 4.56
C LEU A 196 2.68 13.71 3.31
N ASP A 197 3.59 12.96 2.71
CA ASP A 197 3.30 12.17 1.50
C ASP A 197 2.37 10.99 1.79
N ASP A 198 2.47 10.39 2.97
CA ASP A 198 1.61 9.27 3.38
C ASP A 198 0.22 9.76 3.76
N ALA A 199 0.12 10.91 4.43
CA ALA A 199 -1.15 11.57 4.67
C ALA A 199 -1.87 11.98 3.37
N ALA A 200 -1.11 12.49 2.39
CA ALA A 200 -1.62 12.77 1.06
C ALA A 200 -2.06 11.49 0.33
N SER A 201 -1.29 10.40 0.44
CA SER A 201 -1.61 9.10 -0.15
C SER A 201 -2.89 8.52 0.46
N ALA A 202 -3.05 8.61 1.78
CA ALA A 202 -4.25 8.19 2.48
C ALA A 202 -5.48 9.03 2.05
N THR A 203 -5.30 10.33 1.82
CA THR A 203 -6.36 11.19 1.28
C THR A 203 -6.79 10.73 -0.11
N VAL A 204 -5.83 10.48 -1.01
CA VAL A 204 -6.09 9.97 -2.36
C VAL A 204 -6.85 8.64 -2.30
N LEU A 205 -6.42 7.72 -1.44
CA LEU A 205 -7.12 6.45 -1.25
C LEU A 205 -8.54 6.66 -0.71
N ALA A 206 -8.75 7.54 0.26
CA ALA A 206 -10.08 7.82 0.78
C ALA A 206 -11.04 8.40 -0.28
N VAL A 207 -10.51 9.21 -1.20
CA VAL A 207 -11.24 9.73 -2.37
C VAL A 207 -11.57 8.61 -3.35
N GLU A 208 -10.56 7.85 -3.81
CA GLU A 208 -10.73 6.81 -4.83
C GLU A 208 -11.61 5.66 -4.37
N GLN A 209 -11.51 5.30 -3.08
CA GLN A 209 -12.23 4.16 -2.51
C GLN A 209 -13.59 4.52 -1.92
N LYS A 210 -13.93 5.81 -1.89
CA LYS A 210 -15.19 6.30 -1.33
C LYS A 210 -15.45 5.73 0.07
N VAL A 211 -14.39 5.66 0.88
CA VAL A 211 -14.44 5.06 2.22
C VAL A 211 -15.39 5.85 3.10
N LYS A 212 -16.00 5.19 4.09
CA LYS A 212 -16.89 5.83 5.06
C LYS A 212 -16.43 5.47 6.46
N GLY A 213 -16.57 6.39 7.40
CA GLY A 213 -16.10 6.17 8.77
C GLY A 213 -14.85 6.97 9.13
N VAL A 214 -14.37 6.71 10.34
CA VAL A 214 -13.13 7.30 10.87
C VAL A 214 -11.95 6.38 10.59
N PHE A 215 -10.81 6.97 10.24
CA PHE A 215 -9.53 6.28 10.01
C PHE A 215 -8.39 7.06 10.66
N ASN A 216 -7.60 6.42 11.52
CA ASN A 216 -6.35 6.97 12.03
C ASN A 216 -5.27 6.83 10.95
N ILE A 217 -4.70 7.95 10.53
CA ILE A 217 -3.64 8.01 9.53
C ILE A 217 -2.35 8.43 10.26
N VAL A 218 -1.65 7.42 10.74
CA VAL A 218 -0.44 7.53 11.59
C VAL A 218 0.58 6.47 11.20
N ASP A 219 1.84 6.72 11.51
CA ASP A 219 2.93 5.75 11.39
C ASP A 219 2.84 4.68 12.49
N ASP A 220 3.57 3.58 12.31
CA ASP A 220 3.51 2.40 13.19
C ASP A 220 4.13 2.64 14.58
N GLU A 221 4.97 3.68 14.71
CA GLU A 221 5.81 3.92 15.90
C GLU A 221 5.44 5.24 16.61
N PRO A 222 4.41 5.26 17.47
CA PRO A 222 4.20 6.38 18.38
C PRO A 222 5.37 6.50 19.35
N ALA A 223 5.88 7.71 19.52
CA ALA A 223 7.07 7.97 20.34
C ALA A 223 6.74 8.83 21.57
N PRO A 224 7.37 8.60 22.73
CA PRO A 224 7.24 9.47 23.89
C PRO A 224 8.01 10.78 23.68
N ALA A 225 7.56 11.86 24.32
CA ALA A 225 8.21 13.17 24.26
C ALA A 225 9.69 13.16 24.69
N SER A 226 10.08 12.25 25.58
CA SER A 226 11.48 12.05 25.96
C SER A 226 12.36 11.54 24.84
N GLU A 227 11.80 10.96 23.79
CA GLU A 227 12.54 10.40 22.66
C GLU A 227 12.42 11.31 21.43
N TRP A 228 11.19 11.57 20.96
CA TRP A 228 11.02 12.31 19.70
C TRP A 228 11.55 13.74 19.78
N LEU A 229 11.44 14.41 20.94
CA LEU A 229 11.92 15.79 21.06
C LEU A 229 13.45 15.86 21.10
N LEU A 230 14.11 14.84 21.67
CA LEU A 230 15.56 14.71 21.63
C LEU A 230 16.04 14.41 20.22
N HIS A 231 15.35 13.52 19.52
CA HIS A 231 15.63 13.20 18.13
C HIS A 231 15.47 14.43 17.23
N LEU A 232 14.36 15.17 17.37
CA LEU A 232 14.12 16.41 16.64
C LEU A 232 15.21 17.45 16.91
N ALA A 233 15.63 17.63 18.16
CA ALA A 233 16.73 18.54 18.51
C ALA A 233 18.05 18.13 17.84
N ALA A 234 18.36 16.84 17.80
CA ALA A 234 19.55 16.32 17.12
C ALA A 234 19.50 16.59 15.60
N CYS A 235 18.38 16.27 14.94
CA CYS A 235 18.16 16.56 13.51
C CYS A 235 18.24 18.06 13.21
N ALA A 236 17.74 18.91 14.11
CA ALA A 236 17.77 20.36 13.97
C ALA A 236 19.16 20.99 14.19
N GLY A 237 20.15 20.22 14.67
CA GLY A 237 21.44 20.74 15.12
C GLY A 237 21.35 21.59 16.39
N ALA A 238 20.29 21.40 17.19
CA ALA A 238 20.01 22.17 18.40
C ALA A 238 20.59 21.50 19.64
N LYS A 239 20.77 22.28 20.72
CA LYS A 239 21.13 21.73 22.04
C LYS A 239 19.97 20.92 22.61
N GLN A 240 20.29 19.95 23.46
CA GLN A 240 19.27 19.17 24.15
C GLN A 240 18.25 20.09 24.87
N PRO A 241 16.94 19.83 24.69
CA PRO A 241 15.87 20.54 25.38
C PRO A 241 16.07 20.51 26.89
N ILE A 242 15.84 21.65 27.55
CA ILE A 242 15.84 21.70 29.00
C ILE A 242 14.62 20.97 29.56
N ARG A 243 14.77 20.30 30.70
CA ARG A 243 13.64 19.72 31.42
C ARG A 243 13.02 20.74 32.36
N VAL A 244 11.70 20.81 32.36
CA VAL A 244 10.91 21.73 33.20
C VAL A 244 9.93 20.92 34.06
N PRO A 245 9.82 21.19 35.37
CA PRO A 245 8.82 20.54 36.23
C PRO A 245 7.38 20.79 35.76
N VAL A 246 6.50 19.81 35.94
CA VAL A 246 5.09 19.86 35.48
C VAL A 246 4.34 21.10 35.97
N TRP A 247 4.48 21.46 37.25
CA TRP A 247 3.80 22.63 37.82
C TRP A 247 4.21 23.94 37.14
N LEU A 248 5.49 24.07 36.77
CA LEU A 248 6.03 25.25 36.10
C LEU A 248 5.63 25.28 34.63
N ALA A 249 5.66 24.13 33.96
CA ALA A 249 5.19 23.99 32.59
C ALA A 249 3.69 24.33 32.47
N ARG A 250 2.86 23.89 33.43
CA ARG A 250 1.43 24.23 33.49
C ARG A 250 1.20 25.73 33.55
N LEU A 251 2.01 26.46 34.34
CA LEU A 251 1.91 27.92 34.47
C LEU A 251 2.34 28.67 33.19
N LEU A 252 3.39 28.19 32.53
CA LEU A 252 4.01 28.86 31.38
C LEU A 252 3.36 28.50 30.03
N ALA A 253 3.03 27.23 29.83
CA ALA A 253 2.59 26.65 28.56
C ALA A 253 1.17 26.06 28.59
N GLY A 254 0.51 26.04 29.75
CA GLY A 254 -0.87 25.56 29.91
C GLY A 254 -1.01 24.03 30.01
N ASP A 255 -2.23 23.59 30.34
CA ASP A 255 -2.53 22.17 30.57
C ASP A 255 -2.38 21.31 29.32
N GLN A 256 -2.69 21.84 28.13
CA GLN A 256 -2.58 21.09 26.88
C GLN A 256 -1.15 20.64 26.62
N ALA A 257 -0.18 21.55 26.77
CA ALA A 257 1.24 21.24 26.57
C ALA A 257 1.75 20.22 27.60
N VAL A 258 1.25 20.31 28.85
CA VAL A 258 1.56 19.32 29.88
C VAL A 258 1.02 17.95 29.48
N VAL A 259 -0.27 17.85 29.15
CA VAL A 259 -0.91 16.59 28.76
C VAL A 259 -0.20 15.95 27.58
N MET A 260 0.06 16.70 26.50
CA MET A 260 0.81 16.21 25.34
C MET A 260 2.17 15.61 25.73
N MET A 261 2.90 16.27 26.62
CA MET A 261 4.27 15.88 26.99
C MET A 261 4.34 14.76 28.04
N THR A 262 3.33 14.59 28.89
CA THR A 262 3.40 13.66 30.03
C THR A 262 2.38 12.53 29.99
N GLU A 263 1.23 12.76 29.36
CA GLU A 263 0.05 11.87 29.43
C GLU A 263 -0.52 11.52 28.04
N GLY A 264 0.09 12.02 26.96
CA GLY A 264 -0.31 11.76 25.58
C GLY A 264 -0.41 10.27 25.26
N ARG A 265 -1.36 9.92 24.39
CA ARG A 265 -1.63 8.55 23.93
C ARG A 265 -1.34 8.40 22.45
N GLY A 266 -0.74 7.27 22.07
CA GLY A 266 -0.51 6.94 20.67
C GLY A 266 -1.76 6.39 19.99
N PHE A 267 -1.73 6.29 18.68
CA PHE A 267 -2.81 5.77 17.84
C PHE A 267 -2.29 4.64 16.94
N SER A 268 -3.16 3.67 16.66
CA SER A 268 -2.93 2.59 15.70
C SER A 268 -3.49 2.96 14.34
N ASN A 269 -2.81 2.56 13.27
CA ASN A 269 -3.26 2.69 11.88
C ASN A 269 -3.87 1.40 11.32
N ALA A 270 -4.07 0.36 12.16
CA ALA A 270 -4.41 -0.98 11.70
C ALA A 270 -5.64 -0.99 10.77
N LYS A 271 -6.71 -0.27 11.11
CA LYS A 271 -7.91 -0.18 10.27
C LYS A 271 -7.65 0.48 8.93
N ALA A 272 -6.87 1.56 8.89
CA ALA A 272 -6.51 2.27 7.66
C ALA A 272 -5.64 1.39 6.76
N PHE A 273 -4.62 0.74 7.33
CA PHE A 273 -3.75 -0.21 6.65
C PHE A 273 -4.56 -1.39 6.08
N LEU A 274 -5.41 -2.01 6.90
CA LEU A 274 -6.27 -3.11 6.49
C LEU A 274 -7.22 -2.71 5.37
N SER A 275 -7.87 -1.55 5.48
CA SER A 275 -8.76 -1.04 4.44
C SER A 275 -8.01 -0.79 3.14
N ALA A 276 -6.81 -0.21 3.20
CA ALA A 276 -5.95 0.01 2.04
C ALA A 276 -5.49 -1.31 1.39
N VAL A 277 -5.09 -2.31 2.20
CA VAL A 277 -4.66 -3.63 1.74
C VAL A 277 -5.82 -4.40 1.11
N VAL A 278 -6.96 -4.51 1.79
CA VAL A 278 -8.19 -5.14 1.25
C VAL A 278 -8.57 -4.51 -0.07
N THR A 279 -8.51 -3.19 -0.13
CA THR A 279 -8.86 -2.45 -1.34
C THR A 279 -7.84 -2.67 -2.45
N ARG A 280 -6.54 -2.63 -2.17
CA ARG A 280 -5.48 -2.89 -3.16
C ARG A 280 -5.59 -4.31 -3.72
N ILE A 281 -5.86 -5.29 -2.85
CA ILE A 281 -6.12 -6.67 -3.24
C ILE A 281 -7.40 -6.76 -4.08
N SER A 282 -8.48 -6.07 -3.70
CA SER A 282 -9.77 -6.10 -4.41
C SER A 282 -9.77 -5.33 -5.73
N ILE A 283 -9.02 -4.23 -5.83
CA ILE A 283 -8.82 -3.45 -7.07
C ILE A 283 -7.92 -4.19 -8.04
N ASN A 284 -6.87 -4.85 -7.56
CA ASN A 284 -6.10 -5.74 -8.42
C ASN A 284 -7.02 -6.81 -9.01
N VAL A 285 -8.01 -7.30 -8.25
CA VAL A 285 -9.01 -8.24 -8.78
C VAL A 285 -9.96 -7.59 -9.79
N LEU A 286 -10.50 -6.39 -9.56
CA LEU A 286 -11.41 -5.72 -10.50
C LEU A 286 -10.71 -5.22 -11.76
N ARG A 287 -9.55 -4.58 -11.63
CA ARG A 287 -8.74 -4.10 -12.74
C ARG A 287 -8.24 -5.27 -13.57
N SER A 288 -7.73 -6.31 -12.91
CA SER A 288 -7.32 -7.50 -13.61
C SER A 288 -8.56 -8.22 -14.17
N ALA A 289 -9.69 -8.42 -13.48
CA ALA A 289 -10.84 -9.19 -14.03
C ALA A 289 -11.58 -8.47 -15.17
N ARG A 290 -11.57 -7.13 -15.18
CA ARG A 290 -12.17 -6.28 -16.21
C ARG A 290 -11.26 -6.12 -17.43
N LEU A 291 -9.94 -5.99 -17.24
CA LEU A 291 -8.95 -6.08 -18.35
C LEU A 291 -8.81 -7.51 -18.90
N ARG A 292 -8.95 -8.54 -18.05
CA ARG A 292 -8.76 -9.97 -18.39
C ARG A 292 -9.87 -10.54 -19.27
N ARG A 293 -11.06 -9.93 -19.34
CA ARG A 293 -12.15 -10.43 -20.19
C ARG A 293 -12.22 -9.82 -21.59
N GLU A 294 -11.48 -8.74 -21.84
CA GLU A 294 -11.62 -8.00 -23.10
C GLU A 294 -10.33 -8.00 -23.96
N GLU A 295 -9.11 -8.15 -23.40
CA GLU A 295 -7.88 -7.97 -24.20
C GLU A 295 -6.69 -8.93 -23.93
N TYR A 296 -6.68 -9.80 -22.90
CA TYR A 296 -5.50 -10.64 -22.66
C TYR A 296 -5.42 -11.86 -23.59
N VAL A 297 -4.31 -12.00 -24.29
CA VAL A 297 -4.13 -13.04 -25.30
C VAL A 297 -3.30 -14.21 -24.75
N GLY A 298 -3.95 -15.36 -24.55
CA GLY A 298 -3.30 -16.61 -24.11
C GLY A 298 -3.39 -16.87 -22.60
N PRO A 299 -2.72 -17.92 -22.08
CA PRO A 299 -2.72 -18.25 -20.65
C PRO A 299 -2.00 -17.15 -19.85
N TRP A 300 -2.53 -16.83 -18.66
CA TRP A 300 -1.96 -15.84 -17.73
C TRP A 300 -1.25 -16.54 -16.57
N PHE A 301 0.02 -16.20 -16.31
CA PHE A 301 0.79 -16.65 -15.15
C PHE A 301 1.21 -15.46 -14.27
N PRO A 302 1.32 -15.61 -12.93
CA PRO A 302 1.90 -14.60 -12.04
C PRO A 302 3.31 -14.14 -12.48
N GLU A 303 3.71 -12.95 -12.03
CA GLU A 303 5.07 -12.44 -12.22
C GLU A 303 6.11 -13.35 -11.52
N PRO A 304 7.25 -13.68 -12.17
CA PRO A 304 8.28 -14.55 -11.61
C PRO A 304 9.12 -13.85 -10.55
N LEU A 305 9.14 -14.37 -9.33
CA LEU A 305 9.95 -13.89 -8.21
C LEU A 305 11.21 -14.75 -8.08
N LEU A 306 12.38 -14.11 -8.07
CA LEU A 306 13.69 -14.79 -7.97
C LEU A 306 14.22 -14.90 -6.53
N THR A 307 13.91 -13.92 -5.68
CA THR A 307 14.38 -13.86 -4.29
C THR A 307 13.22 -13.89 -3.32
N ASP A 308 13.40 -14.60 -2.20
CA ASP A 308 12.55 -14.46 -1.03
C ASP A 308 12.66 -13.01 -0.50
N PRO A 309 11.56 -12.23 -0.44
CA PRO A 309 11.59 -10.86 0.07
C PRO A 309 11.92 -10.74 1.57
N TYR A 310 12.06 -11.86 2.30
CA TYR A 310 12.38 -11.86 3.73
C TYR A 310 13.71 -12.59 4.00
N GLN A 311 14.73 -11.86 4.48
CA GLN A 311 16.06 -12.38 4.82
C GLN A 311 16.07 -13.13 6.18
N ASP A 312 15.22 -14.15 6.34
CA ASP A 312 15.12 -14.94 7.58
C ASP A 312 14.96 -16.45 7.26
N PRO A 313 16.00 -17.30 7.45
CA PRO A 313 16.02 -18.69 6.99
C PRO A 313 14.91 -19.60 7.55
N GLU A 314 14.46 -19.36 8.79
CA GLU A 314 13.40 -20.18 9.42
C GLU A 314 12.01 -19.78 8.93
N ARG A 315 11.78 -18.49 8.63
CA ARG A 315 10.53 -18.01 8.01
C ARG A 315 10.47 -18.28 6.50
N SER A 316 11.63 -18.35 5.83
CA SER A 316 11.72 -18.67 4.41
C SER A 316 11.11 -20.04 4.07
N ALA A 317 11.19 -21.03 4.96
CA ALA A 317 10.64 -22.36 4.71
C ALA A 317 9.09 -22.38 4.71
N GLU A 318 8.46 -21.73 5.70
CA GLU A 318 6.98 -21.63 5.78
C GLU A 318 6.38 -20.70 4.70
N LEU A 319 7.10 -19.64 4.32
CA LEU A 319 6.63 -18.66 3.33
C LEU A 319 6.95 -19.04 1.88
N ALA A 320 8.06 -19.74 1.59
CA ALA A 320 8.32 -20.27 0.24
C ALA A 320 7.19 -21.22 -0.22
N ASP A 321 6.62 -21.99 0.71
CA ASP A 321 5.45 -22.84 0.46
C ASP A 321 4.17 -22.02 0.17
N SER A 322 4.06 -20.83 0.80
CA SER A 322 2.95 -19.88 0.63
C SER A 322 3.11 -18.95 -0.59
N LEU A 323 4.33 -18.78 -1.08
CA LEU A 323 4.72 -18.00 -2.28
C LEU A 323 4.92 -18.89 -3.52
N SER A 324 4.69 -20.20 -3.41
CA SER A 324 4.77 -21.13 -4.55
C SER A 324 3.82 -20.74 -5.68
N MET A 325 4.20 -20.98 -6.94
CA MET A 325 3.29 -20.78 -8.09
C MET A 325 1.93 -21.45 -7.92
N ALA A 326 1.92 -22.65 -7.33
CA ALA A 326 0.70 -23.36 -6.98
C ALA A 326 -0.14 -22.55 -5.97
N ALA A 327 0.46 -22.01 -4.91
CA ALA A 327 -0.24 -21.15 -3.96
C ALA A 327 -0.76 -19.84 -4.59
N LEU A 328 0.01 -19.18 -5.45
CA LEU A 328 -0.44 -17.97 -6.16
C LEU A 328 -1.61 -18.25 -7.12
N LEU A 329 -1.56 -19.36 -7.87
CA LEU A 329 -2.67 -19.80 -8.72
C LEU A 329 -3.89 -20.22 -7.91
N LEU A 330 -3.71 -20.83 -6.74
CA LEU A 330 -4.81 -21.17 -5.84
C LEU A 330 -5.43 -19.92 -5.19
N LEU A 331 -4.61 -18.94 -4.82
CA LEU A 331 -5.07 -17.62 -4.39
C LEU A 331 -5.89 -16.96 -5.50
N GLU A 332 -5.50 -17.09 -6.76
CA GLU A 332 -6.26 -16.58 -7.91
C GLU A 332 -7.64 -17.26 -8.08
N ARG A 333 -7.81 -18.51 -7.64
CA ARG A 333 -9.10 -19.24 -7.63
C ARG A 333 -10.04 -18.80 -6.52
N LEU A 334 -9.53 -18.16 -5.47
CA LEU A 334 -10.37 -17.61 -4.40
C LEU A 334 -11.20 -16.43 -4.91
N THR A 335 -12.43 -16.30 -4.39
CA THR A 335 -13.21 -15.07 -4.57
C THR A 335 -12.47 -13.88 -3.93
N PRO A 336 -12.72 -12.62 -4.36
CA PRO A 336 -12.01 -11.45 -3.82
C PRO A 336 -12.06 -11.36 -2.29
N LEU A 337 -13.21 -11.69 -1.70
CA LEU A 337 -13.43 -11.68 -0.25
C LEU A 337 -12.72 -12.84 0.46
N GLU A 338 -12.76 -14.06 -0.09
CA GLU A 338 -12.02 -15.20 0.46
C GLU A 338 -10.52 -14.92 0.46
N ARG A 339 -10.00 -14.30 -0.61
CA ARG A 339 -8.59 -13.95 -0.74
C ARG A 339 -8.18 -12.86 0.25
N ALA A 340 -8.95 -11.79 0.36
CA ALA A 340 -8.69 -10.73 1.32
C ALA A 340 -8.66 -11.28 2.76
N VAL A 341 -9.67 -12.08 3.12
CA VAL A 341 -9.73 -12.73 4.43
C VAL A 341 -8.56 -13.69 4.65
N PHE A 342 -8.20 -14.50 3.65
CA PHE A 342 -7.09 -15.45 3.74
C PHE A 342 -5.74 -14.75 3.91
N VAL A 343 -5.45 -13.74 3.08
CA VAL A 343 -4.17 -13.01 3.15
C VAL A 343 -4.05 -12.27 4.48
N LEU A 344 -5.10 -11.56 4.90
CA LEU A 344 -5.08 -10.86 6.18
C LEU A 344 -4.93 -11.81 7.37
N ARG A 345 -5.58 -12.98 7.33
CA ARG A 345 -5.53 -13.94 8.44
C ARG A 345 -4.26 -14.77 8.47
N GLU A 346 -3.84 -15.31 7.33
CA GLU A 346 -2.81 -16.35 7.24
C GLU A 346 -1.43 -15.78 6.91
N VAL A 347 -1.36 -14.66 6.17
CA VAL A 347 -0.08 -14.01 5.83
C VAL A 347 0.27 -12.93 6.85
N PHE A 348 -0.71 -12.10 7.20
CA PHE A 348 -0.49 -10.97 8.12
C PHE A 348 -0.91 -11.23 9.57
N GLY A 349 -1.58 -12.35 9.86
CA GLY A 349 -1.88 -12.77 11.23
C GLY A 349 -3.02 -12.03 11.94
N PHE A 350 -3.82 -11.22 11.25
CA PHE A 350 -4.88 -10.40 11.86
C PHE A 350 -6.00 -11.22 12.51
N GLY A 351 -6.65 -10.64 13.53
CA GLY A 351 -7.83 -11.22 14.18
C GLY A 351 -9.09 -11.12 13.31
N PHE A 352 -10.01 -12.08 13.46
CA PHE A 352 -11.31 -12.00 12.77
C PHE A 352 -12.12 -10.72 13.04
N PRO A 353 -12.11 -10.11 14.24
CA PRO A 353 -12.76 -8.82 14.47
C PRO A 353 -12.20 -7.70 13.57
N GLU A 354 -10.88 -7.60 13.45
CA GLU A 354 -10.19 -6.57 12.67
C GLU A 354 -10.45 -6.76 11.17
N ILE A 355 -10.41 -8.01 10.71
CA ILE A 355 -10.72 -8.38 9.32
C ILE A 355 -12.17 -8.05 8.98
N ALA A 356 -13.11 -8.37 9.87
CA ALA A 356 -14.54 -8.13 9.70
C ALA A 356 -14.85 -6.63 9.50
N SER A 357 -14.23 -5.79 10.33
CA SER A 357 -14.29 -4.32 10.20
C SER A 357 -13.75 -3.86 8.84
N ALA A 358 -12.60 -4.39 8.41
CA ALA A 358 -11.95 -4.00 7.17
C ALA A 358 -12.69 -4.43 5.88
N VAL A 359 -13.28 -5.64 5.86
CA VAL A 359 -13.98 -6.17 4.67
C VAL A 359 -15.48 -5.86 4.67
N GLY A 360 -15.99 -5.17 5.69
CA GLY A 360 -17.41 -4.82 5.81
C GLY A 360 -18.33 -6.03 5.98
N ARG A 361 -17.92 -7.04 6.75
CA ARG A 361 -18.67 -8.29 7.00
C ARG A 361 -18.71 -8.62 8.48
N SER A 362 -19.58 -9.55 8.89
CA SER A 362 -19.55 -10.06 10.26
C SER A 362 -18.34 -10.95 10.50
N GLU A 363 -17.89 -11.04 11.75
CA GLU A 363 -16.82 -11.99 12.14
C GLU A 363 -17.15 -13.42 11.74
N ALA A 364 -18.40 -13.84 11.93
CA ALA A 364 -18.87 -15.17 11.55
C ALA A 364 -18.73 -15.40 10.03
N ALA A 365 -19.07 -14.40 9.22
CA ALA A 365 -18.88 -14.47 7.78
C ALA A 365 -17.38 -14.54 7.41
N CYS A 366 -16.52 -13.78 8.08
CA CYS A 366 -15.07 -13.83 7.86
C CYS A 366 -14.48 -15.20 8.24
N ARG A 367 -14.91 -15.80 9.36
CA ARG A 367 -14.52 -17.18 9.73
C ARG A 367 -14.92 -18.19 8.66
N GLN A 368 -16.14 -18.08 8.14
CA GLN A 368 -16.62 -18.95 7.05
C GLN A 368 -15.86 -18.75 5.73
N LEU A 369 -15.48 -17.51 5.41
CA LEU A 369 -14.65 -17.19 4.24
C LEU A 369 -13.22 -17.73 4.41
N ALA A 370 -12.63 -17.64 5.60
CA ALA A 370 -11.31 -18.20 5.89
C ALA A 370 -11.31 -19.73 5.77
N VAL A 371 -12.34 -20.41 6.28
CA VAL A 371 -12.49 -21.87 6.16
C VAL A 371 -12.60 -22.28 4.69
N ARG A 372 -13.43 -21.58 3.90
CA ARG A 372 -13.56 -21.83 2.46
C ARG A 372 -12.25 -21.57 1.73
N ALA A 373 -11.56 -20.48 2.04
CA ALA A 373 -10.26 -20.18 1.48
C ALA A 373 -9.23 -21.26 1.81
N ARG A 374 -9.12 -21.69 3.06
CA ARG A 374 -8.25 -22.82 3.47
C ARG A 374 -8.58 -24.10 2.72
N ARG A 375 -9.87 -24.42 2.55
CA ARG A 375 -10.28 -25.61 1.80
C ARG A 375 -9.82 -25.54 0.35
N HIS A 376 -10.08 -24.43 -0.34
CA HIS A 376 -9.62 -24.22 -1.72
C HIS A 376 -8.09 -24.21 -1.84
N MET A 377 -7.37 -23.71 -0.84
CA MET A 377 -5.90 -23.74 -0.79
C MET A 377 -5.35 -25.14 -0.52
N ASN A 378 -6.03 -25.97 0.27
CA ASN A 378 -5.60 -27.33 0.59
C ASN A 378 -5.87 -28.33 -0.54
N GLU A 379 -6.83 -28.06 -1.41
CA GLU A 379 -7.16 -28.91 -2.56
C GLU A 379 -6.06 -28.90 -3.66
N GLY A 380 -4.99 -28.10 -3.53
CA GLY A 380 -3.90 -28.01 -4.53
C GLY A 380 -2.46 -27.98 -3.99
N ARG A 381 -2.20 -28.39 -2.74
CA ARG A 381 -0.84 -28.44 -2.15
C ARG A 381 -0.18 -29.83 -2.27
N PRO A 382 1.06 -29.95 -2.77
CA PRO A 382 1.91 -31.12 -2.52
C PRO A 382 2.51 -31.07 -1.10
N ARG A 383 2.64 -32.23 -0.44
CA ARG A 383 2.40 -32.36 1.02
C ARG A 383 3.61 -32.35 1.99
N PHE A 384 4.90 -32.40 1.62
CA PHE A 384 6.01 -32.56 2.61
C PHE A 384 7.39 -32.00 2.20
N GLU A 385 8.29 -31.71 3.17
CA GLU A 385 9.69 -31.28 2.95
C GLU A 385 10.60 -32.32 2.28
N ALA A 386 10.35 -33.62 2.49
CA ALA A 386 11.09 -34.69 1.81
C ALA A 386 10.95 -34.60 0.28
N ASP A 387 9.80 -34.11 -0.18
CA ASP A 387 9.47 -33.84 -1.57
C ASP A 387 10.36 -32.72 -2.14
N ARG A 388 10.82 -31.74 -1.34
CA ARG A 388 11.64 -30.62 -1.83
C ARG A 388 13.03 -31.06 -2.31
N ARG A 389 13.74 -31.89 -1.54
CA ARG A 389 15.07 -32.40 -1.95
C ARG A 389 14.95 -33.29 -3.19
N GLU A 390 13.93 -34.14 -3.24
CA GLU A 390 13.65 -34.98 -4.41
C GLU A 390 13.34 -34.13 -5.66
N ARG A 391 12.60 -33.01 -5.50
CA ARG A 391 12.35 -32.04 -6.58
C ARG A 391 13.62 -31.33 -7.06
N GLU A 392 14.50 -30.93 -6.16
CA GLU A 392 15.78 -30.29 -6.50
C GLU A 392 16.71 -31.27 -7.25
N GLU A 393 16.83 -32.51 -6.78
CA GLU A 393 17.60 -33.56 -7.46
C GLU A 393 17.03 -33.90 -8.85
N LEU A 394 15.70 -33.97 -8.97
CA LEU A 394 15.04 -34.21 -10.25
C LEU A 394 15.26 -33.05 -11.22
N ALA A 395 15.12 -31.81 -10.75
CA ALA A 395 15.35 -30.62 -11.55
C ALA A 395 16.80 -30.53 -12.06
N MET A 396 17.78 -30.86 -11.21
CA MET A 396 19.18 -30.93 -11.61
C MET A 396 19.37 -31.93 -12.77
N ARG A 397 18.86 -33.16 -12.62
CA ARG A 397 18.89 -34.17 -13.70
C ARG A 397 18.18 -33.71 -14.97
N PHE A 398 17.09 -32.95 -14.84
CA PHE A 398 16.38 -32.39 -15.98
C PHE A 398 17.21 -31.34 -16.71
N PHE A 399 17.85 -30.41 -15.99
CA PHE A 399 18.68 -29.39 -16.61
C PHE A 399 19.97 -29.97 -17.22
N ASP A 400 20.55 -31.02 -16.62
CA ASP A 400 21.66 -31.77 -17.21
C ASP A 400 21.24 -32.42 -18.54
N ALA A 401 20.14 -33.17 -18.54
CA ALA A 401 19.61 -33.79 -19.76
C ALA A 401 19.22 -32.75 -20.83
N PHE A 402 18.68 -31.61 -20.41
CA PHE A 402 18.36 -30.49 -21.30
C PHE A 402 19.63 -29.86 -21.90
N ALA A 403 20.68 -29.67 -21.10
CA ALA A 403 21.97 -29.14 -21.53
C ALA A 403 22.66 -30.04 -22.56
N GLU A 404 22.58 -31.36 -22.39
CA GLU A 404 23.15 -32.36 -23.30
C GLU A 404 22.28 -32.64 -24.53
N GLY A 405 21.01 -32.21 -24.53
CA GLY A 405 20.04 -32.58 -25.56
C GLY A 405 19.64 -34.05 -25.50
N ASP A 406 19.76 -34.71 -24.34
CA ASP A 406 19.41 -36.12 -24.14
C ASP A 406 17.89 -36.31 -24.11
N VAL A 407 17.31 -36.60 -25.28
CA VAL A 407 15.88 -36.85 -25.44
C VAL A 407 15.40 -38.02 -24.59
N ASP A 408 16.19 -39.09 -24.47
CA ASP A 408 15.81 -40.28 -23.73
C ASP A 408 15.91 -40.07 -22.21
N GLY A 409 16.89 -39.27 -21.77
CA GLY A 409 16.99 -38.76 -20.40
C GLY A 409 15.80 -37.89 -20.03
N LEU A 410 15.45 -36.92 -20.88
CA LEU A 410 14.27 -36.06 -20.68
C LEU A 410 12.98 -36.89 -20.60
N ARG A 411 12.77 -37.85 -21.50
CA ARG A 411 11.58 -38.71 -21.48
C ARG A 411 11.37 -39.45 -20.16
N LYS A 412 12.45 -39.86 -19.48
CA LYS A 412 12.37 -40.58 -18.19
C LYS A 412 11.95 -39.68 -17.02
N LEU A 413 12.12 -38.36 -17.15
CA LEU A 413 11.86 -37.38 -16.09
C LEU A 413 10.49 -36.70 -16.23
N LEU A 414 9.90 -36.71 -17.43
CA LEU A 414 8.62 -36.09 -17.72
C LEU A 414 7.46 -37.08 -17.49
N ALA A 415 6.34 -36.60 -16.98
CA ALA A 415 5.09 -37.35 -16.91
C ALA A 415 4.52 -37.64 -18.32
N ALA A 416 3.72 -38.69 -18.45
CA ALA A 416 3.12 -39.12 -19.73
C ALA A 416 2.33 -38.00 -20.42
N ASP A 417 1.59 -37.23 -19.62
CA ASP A 417 0.71 -36.13 -19.99
C ASP A 417 1.32 -34.74 -19.72
N VAL A 418 2.65 -34.66 -19.63
CA VAL A 418 3.37 -33.41 -19.40
C VAL A 418 2.95 -32.31 -20.36
N GLN A 419 2.90 -31.07 -19.84
CA GLN A 419 2.51 -29.90 -20.61
C GLN A 419 3.61 -28.83 -20.56
N MET A 420 3.89 -28.22 -21.71
CA MET A 420 4.73 -27.03 -21.78
C MET A 420 3.89 -25.86 -22.27
N VAL A 421 3.67 -24.89 -21.38
CA VAL A 421 2.74 -23.77 -21.60
C VAL A 421 3.45 -22.43 -21.40
N ALA A 422 3.09 -21.43 -22.21
CA ALA A 422 3.78 -20.15 -22.23
C ALA A 422 2.82 -18.96 -22.09
N ASP A 423 3.09 -18.10 -21.11
CA ASP A 423 2.49 -16.78 -21.02
C ASP A 423 3.38 -15.76 -21.76
N SER A 424 2.86 -15.23 -22.87
CA SER A 424 3.51 -14.21 -23.69
C SER A 424 2.78 -12.86 -23.65
N GLY A 425 1.56 -12.81 -23.09
CA GLY A 425 0.67 -11.64 -23.15
C GLY A 425 0.44 -11.07 -24.55
N GLY A 426 0.66 -11.85 -25.62
CA GLY A 426 0.63 -11.36 -27.01
C GLY A 426 1.82 -10.49 -27.44
N LYS A 427 2.79 -10.26 -26.56
CA LYS A 427 3.95 -9.36 -26.77
C LYS A 427 5.25 -10.10 -27.09
N ALA A 428 5.28 -11.42 -26.90
CA ALA A 428 6.40 -12.29 -27.26
C ALA A 428 5.93 -13.41 -28.20
N PRO A 429 6.87 -14.09 -28.92
CA PRO A 429 6.51 -15.19 -29.79
C PRO A 429 5.70 -16.27 -29.08
N ARG A 430 4.62 -16.72 -29.73
CA ARG A 430 3.74 -17.75 -29.19
C ARG A 430 4.10 -19.12 -29.74
N TRP A 431 4.12 -20.12 -28.86
CA TRP A 431 4.16 -21.52 -29.23
C TRP A 431 2.76 -22.14 -29.10
N ALA A 432 1.88 -21.93 -30.09
CA ALA A 432 0.50 -22.46 -30.15
C ALA A 432 -0.24 -22.49 -28.78
N GLU A 433 -1.15 -23.43 -28.53
CA GLU A 433 -1.82 -23.63 -27.23
C GLU A 433 -0.93 -24.32 -26.17
N GLY A 434 0.39 -24.44 -26.44
CA GLY A 434 1.33 -25.24 -25.67
C GLY A 434 1.70 -26.55 -26.37
N PHE A 435 2.67 -27.27 -25.80
CA PHE A 435 3.07 -28.62 -26.22
C PHE A 435 2.62 -29.64 -25.18
N PHE A 436 2.12 -30.79 -25.64
CA PHE A 436 1.50 -31.80 -24.77
C PHE A 436 2.08 -33.18 -25.03
N GLY A 437 2.28 -33.94 -23.97
CA GLY A 437 2.76 -35.31 -23.97
C GLY A 437 4.29 -35.41 -24.03
N THR A 438 4.83 -36.43 -23.35
CA THR A 438 6.27 -36.65 -23.15
C THR A 438 7.06 -36.65 -24.45
N GLU A 439 6.52 -37.31 -25.48
CA GLU A 439 7.16 -37.45 -26.80
C GLU A 439 7.30 -36.14 -27.55
N HIS A 440 6.33 -35.24 -27.43
CA HIS A 440 6.36 -33.96 -28.13
C HIS A 440 7.21 -32.97 -27.34
N VAL A 441 7.03 -32.91 -26.03
CA VAL A 441 7.75 -31.99 -25.15
C VAL A 441 9.26 -32.30 -25.14
N SER A 442 9.68 -33.57 -25.02
CA SER A 442 11.10 -33.95 -25.04
C SER A 442 11.82 -33.54 -26.34
N ARG A 443 11.18 -33.76 -27.50
CA ARG A 443 11.70 -33.33 -28.81
C ARG A 443 11.81 -31.81 -28.93
N VAL A 444 10.81 -31.09 -28.44
CA VAL A 444 10.83 -29.61 -28.42
C VAL A 444 11.98 -29.11 -27.56
N LEU A 445 12.12 -29.63 -26.34
CA LEU A 445 13.21 -29.27 -25.42
C LEU A 445 14.58 -29.50 -26.06
N ALA A 446 14.84 -30.69 -26.60
CA ALA A 446 16.13 -30.99 -27.25
C ALA A 446 16.41 -30.10 -28.47
N ALA A 447 15.37 -29.69 -29.22
CA ALA A 447 15.52 -28.81 -30.37
C ALA A 447 15.75 -27.33 -29.98
N LEU A 448 15.32 -26.90 -28.79
CA LEU A 448 15.34 -25.49 -28.36
C LEU A 448 16.75 -24.99 -28.02
N LEU A 449 17.53 -25.77 -27.28
CA LEU A 449 18.78 -25.29 -26.69
C LEU A 449 19.92 -25.05 -27.70
N PRO A 450 20.26 -25.96 -28.64
CA PRO A 450 21.42 -25.78 -29.52
C PRO A 450 21.44 -24.46 -30.31
N PRO A 451 20.36 -24.04 -31.02
CA PRO A 451 20.38 -22.77 -31.74
C PRO A 451 20.38 -21.55 -30.83
N PHE A 452 19.83 -21.67 -29.61
CA PHE A 452 19.83 -20.59 -28.62
C PHE A 452 21.25 -20.33 -28.08
N VAL A 453 21.99 -21.39 -27.75
CA VAL A 453 23.40 -21.27 -27.35
C VAL A 453 24.27 -20.75 -28.49
N ARG A 454 24.03 -21.17 -29.74
CA ARG A 454 24.77 -20.67 -30.92
C ARG A 454 24.69 -19.16 -31.12
N ILE A 455 23.59 -18.52 -30.71
CA ILE A 455 23.44 -17.06 -30.79
C ILE A 455 23.94 -16.34 -29.53
N GLY A 456 24.63 -17.06 -28.63
CA GLY A 456 25.16 -16.53 -27.37
C GLY A 456 24.15 -16.53 -26.21
N GLY A 457 23.04 -17.25 -26.34
CA GLY A 457 22.05 -17.39 -25.26
C GLY A 457 22.55 -18.27 -24.13
N ILE A 458 22.19 -17.92 -22.89
CA ILE A 458 22.59 -18.62 -21.67
C ILE A 458 21.33 -19.06 -20.92
N VAL A 459 21.35 -20.28 -20.39
CA VAL A 459 20.30 -20.82 -19.51
C VAL A 459 20.90 -20.94 -18.12
N GLU A 460 20.34 -20.20 -17.17
CA GLU A 460 20.80 -20.15 -15.78
C GLU A 460 19.77 -20.86 -14.90
N PRO A 461 20.05 -22.06 -14.37
CA PRO A 461 19.20 -22.68 -13.36
C PRO A 461 19.02 -21.74 -12.17
N HIS A 462 17.77 -21.54 -11.77
CA HIS A 462 17.42 -20.61 -10.70
C HIS A 462 16.12 -21.04 -10.02
N GLN A 463 15.95 -20.68 -8.74
CA GLN A 463 14.66 -20.86 -8.09
C GLN A 463 13.71 -19.75 -8.57
N VAL A 464 12.55 -20.13 -9.10
CA VAL A 464 11.54 -19.18 -9.59
C VAL A 464 10.23 -19.47 -8.87
N ASN A 465 9.71 -18.47 -8.15
CA ASN A 465 8.50 -18.60 -7.33
C ASN A 465 8.55 -19.81 -6.37
N GLY A 466 9.69 -19.99 -5.70
CA GLY A 466 9.91 -21.08 -4.74
C GLY A 466 10.07 -22.48 -5.36
N GLN A 467 9.99 -22.63 -6.69
CA GLN A 467 10.13 -23.91 -7.39
C GLN A 467 11.43 -23.95 -8.22
N PRO A 468 11.98 -25.14 -8.50
CA PRO A 468 13.09 -25.29 -9.44
C PRO A 468 12.72 -24.74 -10.83
N GLY A 469 13.64 -24.01 -11.45
CA GLY A 469 13.39 -23.29 -12.70
C GLY A 469 14.67 -22.82 -13.37
N ALA A 470 14.53 -21.93 -14.34
CA ALA A 470 15.66 -21.31 -15.03
C ALA A 470 15.33 -19.93 -15.58
N ILE A 471 16.35 -19.10 -15.76
CA ILE A 471 16.29 -17.83 -16.46
C ILE A 471 17.03 -17.99 -17.79
N PHE A 472 16.39 -17.58 -18.88
CA PHE A 472 17.00 -17.58 -20.21
C PHE A 472 17.45 -16.15 -20.51
N ARG A 473 18.74 -15.98 -20.82
CA ARG A 473 19.34 -14.68 -21.16
C ARG A 473 19.88 -14.68 -22.58
N ASP A 474 19.79 -13.54 -23.24
CA ASP A 474 20.44 -13.33 -24.54
C ASP A 474 21.95 -13.05 -24.38
N ARG A 475 22.65 -12.83 -25.50
CA ARG A 475 24.08 -12.53 -25.53
C ARG A 475 24.49 -11.26 -24.77
N ASP A 476 23.55 -10.34 -24.55
CA ASP A 476 23.75 -9.08 -23.83
C ASP A 476 23.41 -9.23 -22.33
N GLY A 477 23.01 -10.43 -21.89
CA GLY A 477 22.56 -10.70 -20.52
C GLY A 477 21.12 -10.30 -20.23
N LYS A 478 20.33 -9.90 -21.24
CA LYS A 478 18.93 -9.50 -21.08
C LYS A 478 18.03 -10.72 -20.97
N VAL A 479 17.01 -10.63 -20.13
CA VAL A 479 16.05 -11.70 -19.85
C VAL A 479 15.15 -11.94 -21.05
N VAL A 480 15.16 -13.16 -21.58
CA VAL A 480 14.31 -13.63 -22.68
C VAL A 480 13.01 -14.23 -22.14
N ASN A 481 13.13 -15.16 -21.18
CA ASN A 481 12.01 -15.77 -20.48
C ASN A 481 12.47 -16.43 -19.16
N THR A 482 11.52 -16.90 -18.37
CA THR A 482 11.78 -17.75 -17.20
C THR A 482 11.00 -19.06 -17.31
N TRP A 483 11.58 -20.15 -16.78
CA TRP A 483 10.94 -21.44 -16.61
C TRP A 483 10.66 -21.76 -15.14
N THR A 484 9.55 -22.45 -14.91
CA THR A 484 9.22 -23.09 -13.62
C THR A 484 8.79 -24.52 -13.89
N LEU A 485 9.34 -25.47 -13.11
CA LEU A 485 9.04 -26.90 -13.20
C LEU A 485 8.03 -27.28 -12.12
N ASP A 486 6.83 -27.70 -12.52
CA ASP A 486 5.86 -28.29 -11.61
C ASP A 486 6.14 -29.80 -11.53
N ILE A 487 6.63 -30.25 -10.36
CA ILE A 487 7.01 -31.64 -10.10
C ILE A 487 6.00 -32.26 -9.14
N LEU A 488 5.50 -33.45 -9.48
CA LEU A 488 4.60 -34.24 -8.64
C LEU A 488 4.91 -35.73 -8.83
N ASP A 489 4.90 -36.49 -7.73
CA ASP A 489 5.14 -37.94 -7.72
C ASP A 489 6.45 -38.36 -8.42
N GLY A 490 7.51 -37.55 -8.25
CA GLY A 490 8.83 -37.82 -8.82
C GLY A 490 8.90 -37.66 -10.35
N GLN A 491 7.98 -36.91 -10.96
CA GLN A 491 7.98 -36.58 -12.40
C GLN A 491 7.60 -35.12 -12.65
N ILE A 492 8.07 -34.55 -13.75
CA ILE A 492 7.69 -33.20 -14.19
C ILE A 492 6.34 -33.27 -14.90
N GLN A 493 5.33 -32.64 -14.31
CA GLN A 493 3.96 -32.57 -14.83
C GLN A 493 3.77 -31.38 -15.76
N THR A 494 4.42 -30.25 -15.48
CA THR A 494 4.26 -29.04 -16.30
C THR A 494 5.53 -28.19 -16.30
N ILE A 495 5.89 -27.67 -17.48
CA ILE A 495 6.94 -26.68 -17.68
C ILE A 495 6.24 -25.37 -18.05
N ARG A 496 6.31 -24.38 -17.16
CA ARG A 496 5.69 -23.06 -17.36
C ARG A 496 6.73 -22.07 -17.84
N THR A 497 6.42 -21.37 -18.92
CA THR A 497 7.26 -20.31 -19.47
C THR A 497 6.59 -18.95 -19.28
N VAL A 498 7.29 -17.98 -18.68
CA VAL A 498 6.88 -16.57 -18.69
C VAL A 498 7.81 -15.81 -19.63
N SER A 499 7.24 -15.30 -20.72
CA SER A 499 7.96 -14.56 -21.78
C SER A 499 7.39 -13.16 -22.00
N ASN A 500 6.31 -12.80 -21.30
CA ASN A 500 5.70 -11.47 -21.38
C ASN A 500 6.69 -10.41 -20.83
N PRO A 501 7.17 -9.47 -21.66
CA PRO A 501 8.16 -8.49 -21.23
C PRO A 501 7.66 -7.57 -20.09
N ASP A 502 6.35 -7.31 -20.01
CA ASP A 502 5.76 -6.53 -18.93
C ASP A 502 5.98 -7.18 -17.55
N LYS A 503 6.15 -8.52 -17.52
CA LYS A 503 6.32 -9.33 -16.31
C LYS A 503 7.77 -9.63 -15.98
N LEU A 504 8.72 -9.23 -16.83
CA LEU A 504 10.13 -9.60 -16.68
C LEU A 504 11.02 -8.42 -16.28
N GLY A 505 10.49 -7.19 -16.30
CA GLY A 505 11.27 -5.98 -16.03
C GLY A 505 11.94 -5.95 -14.64
N HIS A 506 11.34 -6.57 -13.63
CA HIS A 506 11.91 -6.66 -12.28
C HIS A 506 12.94 -7.78 -12.12
N VAL A 507 12.99 -8.73 -13.06
CA VAL A 507 13.99 -9.82 -13.12
C VAL A 507 15.30 -9.29 -13.71
N GLY A 508 15.22 -8.29 -14.58
CA GLY A 508 16.36 -7.58 -15.17
C GLY A 508 15.98 -6.90 -16.49
N PRO A 509 16.94 -6.27 -17.20
CA PRO A 509 16.72 -5.75 -18.55
C PRO A 509 16.16 -6.85 -19.47
N VAL A 510 15.08 -6.57 -20.20
CA VAL A 510 14.35 -7.58 -20.99
C VAL A 510 14.76 -7.54 -22.47
N ALA A 511 14.92 -8.71 -23.07
CA ALA A 511 15.27 -8.87 -24.48
C ALA A 511 14.04 -8.73 -25.41
N ASP A 512 14.25 -8.37 -26.68
CA ASP A 512 13.21 -8.51 -27.71
C ASP A 512 13.05 -9.99 -28.10
N GLY A 513 12.04 -10.64 -27.54
CA GLY A 513 11.76 -12.06 -27.81
C GLY A 513 11.55 -12.39 -29.29
N TRP A 514 11.07 -11.45 -30.11
CA TRP A 514 10.93 -11.66 -31.55
C TRP A 514 12.26 -11.62 -32.29
N ALA A 515 13.19 -10.75 -31.86
CA ALA A 515 14.54 -10.72 -32.40
C ALA A 515 15.28 -12.03 -32.09
N VAL A 516 15.22 -12.47 -30.83
CA VAL A 516 15.83 -13.75 -30.40
C VAL A 516 15.26 -14.94 -31.19
N LEU A 517 13.94 -14.97 -31.41
CA LEU A 517 13.33 -16.03 -32.24
C LEU A 517 13.84 -16.00 -33.69
N ARG A 518 13.95 -14.83 -34.31
CA ARG A 518 14.46 -14.71 -35.68
C ARG A 518 15.91 -15.19 -35.78
N GLU A 519 16.76 -14.79 -34.84
CA GLU A 519 18.16 -15.20 -34.79
C GLU A 519 18.31 -16.71 -34.60
N THR A 520 17.56 -17.30 -33.66
CA THR A 520 17.58 -18.75 -33.46
C THR A 520 17.07 -19.52 -34.68
N GLN A 521 16.04 -19.04 -35.37
CA GLN A 521 15.55 -19.65 -36.61
C GLN A 521 16.60 -19.57 -37.73
N GLN A 522 17.30 -18.45 -37.86
CA GLN A 522 18.39 -18.31 -38.83
C GLN A 522 19.58 -19.22 -38.48
N ALA A 523 19.94 -19.32 -37.20
CA ALA A 523 20.97 -20.23 -36.73
C ALA A 523 20.61 -21.70 -36.91
N ARG A 524 19.32 -22.08 -36.91
CA ARG A 524 18.86 -23.43 -37.30
C ARG A 524 19.09 -23.67 -38.80
N ARG A 525 18.64 -22.75 -39.66
CA ARG A 525 18.77 -22.86 -41.12
C ARG A 525 20.20 -22.92 -41.64
N ASN A 526 21.17 -22.39 -40.91
CA ASN A 526 22.58 -22.41 -41.30
C ASN A 526 23.32 -23.69 -40.83
N ALA A 527 22.66 -24.53 -40.03
CA ALA A 527 23.22 -25.78 -39.50
C ALA A 527 22.66 -27.04 -40.16
N ASP A 528 21.52 -26.91 -40.84
CA ASP A 528 20.96 -27.87 -41.80
C ASP A 528 21.51 -27.57 -43.20
#